data_AF-A0A9E2Y3D0-F1
#
_entry.id   AF-A0A9E2Y3D0-F1
#
_cell.length_a   1.000
_cell.length_b   1.000
_cell.length_c   1.000
_cell.angle_alpha   90.00
_cell.angle_beta   90.00
_cell.angle_gamma   90.00
#
_symmetry.space_group_name_H-M   'P 1'
#
loop_
_entity.id
_entity.type
_entity.pdbx_description
1 polymer ?
#
loop_
_entity_poly.entity_id
_entity_poly.type
_entity_poly.pdbx_seq_one_letter_code
_entity_poly.pdbx_strand_id
1 'polypeptide(L)'
;LLARWCAARKLDAIRQVFAGTGVLWGHFQDFRQLVRNDTRCSAANPLFASVDQPGIGRYLMPGLPLDFSADPRQPPRPAPLLGEHTDIVLTEVLGLSSAEIGRLHDERIVAGPDGR
;
A
#
# COMPACT_ATOMS: atom_id res chain seq x y z
N LEU A 1 18.02 -16.22 31.25
CA LEU A 1 19.21 -15.35 31.35
C LEU A 1 19.07 -14.09 30.50
N LEU A 2 18.85 -14.20 29.18
CA LEU A 2 18.68 -13.03 28.28
C LEU A 2 17.56 -12.06 28.68
N ALA A 3 16.37 -12.57 29.02
CA ALA A 3 15.24 -11.71 29.39
C ALA A 3 15.56 -10.76 30.57
N ARG A 4 16.22 -11.26 31.62
CA ARG A 4 16.64 -10.43 32.78
C ARG A 4 17.72 -9.41 32.38
N TRP A 5 18.66 -9.81 31.52
CA TRP A 5 19.72 -8.93 31.04
C TRP A 5 19.18 -7.78 30.17
N CYS A 6 18.21 -8.07 29.29
CA CYS A 6 17.53 -7.08 28.47
C CYS A 6 16.64 -6.16 29.31
N ALA A 7 15.88 -6.71 30.27
CA ALA A 7 14.99 -5.91 31.13
C ALA A 7 15.73 -4.85 31.96
N ALA A 8 17.02 -5.08 32.28
CA ALA A 8 17.86 -4.15 33.02
C ALA A 8 18.50 -3.05 32.14
N ARG A 9 18.26 -3.01 30.82
CA ARG A 9 18.95 -2.12 29.88
C ARG A 9 17.98 -1.44 28.93
N LYS A 10 18.31 -0.20 28.55
CA LYS A 10 17.61 0.50 27.47
C LYS A 10 17.98 -0.12 26.12
N LEU A 11 17.07 0.00 25.15
CA LEU A 11 17.25 -0.52 23.79
C LEU A 11 18.56 -0.07 23.14
N ASP A 12 18.98 1.19 23.32
CA ASP A 12 20.23 1.69 22.74
C ASP A 12 21.48 1.02 23.30
N ALA A 13 21.48 0.69 24.59
CA ALA A 13 22.57 -0.07 25.20
C ALA A 13 22.60 -1.51 24.68
N ILE A 14 21.43 -2.14 24.51
CA ILE A 14 21.32 -3.47 23.89
C ILE A 14 21.82 -3.43 22.44
N ARG A 15 21.45 -2.39 21.69
CA ARG A 15 21.89 -2.16 20.31
C ARG A 15 23.40 -2.12 20.19
N GLN A 16 24.05 -1.34 21.06
CA GLN A 16 25.51 -1.22 21.07
C GLN A 16 26.20 -2.53 21.40
N VAL A 17 25.69 -3.30 22.37
CA VAL A 17 26.29 -4.59 22.76
C VAL A 17 26.17 -5.64 21.65
N PHE A 18 25.04 -5.67 20.94
CA PHE A 18 24.82 -6.65 19.87
C PHE A 18 25.41 -6.22 18.52
N ALA A 19 25.79 -4.95 18.36
CA ALA A 19 26.43 -4.46 17.15
C ALA A 19 27.74 -5.21 16.85
N GLY A 20 27.92 -5.65 15.60
CA GLY A 20 29.12 -6.39 15.17
C GLY A 20 29.20 -7.84 15.66
N THR A 21 28.21 -8.32 16.41
CA THR A 21 28.10 -9.74 16.81
C THR A 21 27.27 -10.54 15.79
N GLY A 22 27.31 -11.87 15.86
CA GLY A 22 26.44 -12.75 15.05
C GLY A 22 25.00 -12.88 15.56
N VAL A 23 24.60 -12.11 16.58
CA VAL A 23 23.26 -12.19 17.16
C VAL A 23 22.27 -11.48 16.24
N LEU A 24 21.26 -12.22 15.75
CA LEU A 24 20.14 -11.64 15.01
C LEU A 24 19.11 -11.06 15.99
N TRP A 25 18.83 -9.78 15.87
CA TRP A 25 17.90 -9.09 16.74
C TRP A 25 17.27 -7.88 16.04
N GLY A 26 16.16 -7.38 16.60
CA GLY A 26 15.50 -6.16 16.13
C GLY A 26 14.60 -5.58 17.22
N HIS A 27 14.35 -4.28 17.14
CA HIS A 27 13.37 -3.63 18.01
C HIS A 27 11.97 -4.03 17.57
N PHE A 28 11.16 -4.53 18.50
CA PHE A 28 9.73 -4.67 18.26
C PHE A 28 9.10 -3.28 18.19
N GLN A 29 8.42 -2.98 17.08
CA GLN A 29 7.70 -1.73 16.88
C GLN A 29 6.22 -2.02 16.74
N ASP A 30 5.38 -1.22 17.41
CA ASP A 30 3.97 -1.18 17.07
C ASP A 30 3.75 -0.43 15.74
N PHE A 31 2.54 -0.51 15.17
CA PHE A 31 2.23 0.14 13.90
C PHE A 31 2.39 1.65 13.91
N ARG A 32 2.11 2.31 15.03
CA ARG A 32 2.25 3.76 15.15
C ARG A 32 3.73 4.15 15.13
N GLN A 33 4.57 3.40 15.84
CA GLN A 33 6.02 3.58 15.84
C GLN A 33 6.62 3.29 14.47
N LEU A 34 6.16 2.22 13.80
CA LEU A 34 6.58 1.85 12.46
C LEU A 34 6.31 2.99 11.47
N VAL A 35 5.06 3.46 11.37
CA VAL A 35 4.67 4.47 10.38
C VAL A 35 5.28 5.85 10.67
N ARG A 36 5.48 6.21 11.95
CA ARG A 36 5.96 7.56 12.31
C ARG A 36 7.48 7.70 12.35
N ASN A 37 8.17 6.64 12.77
CA ASN A 37 9.57 6.75 13.17
C ASN A 37 10.51 5.86 12.34
N ASP A 38 9.98 4.90 11.57
CA ASP A 38 10.81 4.00 10.78
C ASP A 38 10.99 4.49 9.35
N THR A 39 12.22 4.87 9.00
CA THR A 39 12.56 5.28 7.63
C THR A 39 12.23 4.19 6.60
N ARG A 40 12.21 2.90 6.99
CA ARG A 40 11.82 1.80 6.12
C ARG A 40 10.33 1.83 5.77
N CYS A 41 9.49 2.47 6.60
CA CYS A 41 8.07 2.70 6.34
C CYS A 41 7.82 4.19 6.10
N SER A 42 8.48 4.74 5.09
CA SER A 42 8.39 6.16 4.73
C SER A 42 8.63 6.34 3.23
N ALA A 43 8.43 7.56 2.71
CA ALA A 43 8.74 7.91 1.32
C ALA A 43 10.23 7.82 0.96
N ALA A 44 11.13 7.65 1.95
CA ALA A 44 12.53 7.35 1.68
C ALA A 44 12.75 5.89 1.23
N ASN A 45 11.79 5.00 1.48
CA ASN A 45 11.77 3.66 0.93
C ASN A 45 10.95 3.67 -0.38
N PRO A 46 11.52 3.31 -1.55
CA PRO A 46 10.83 3.29 -2.84
C PRO A 46 9.61 2.37 -2.92
N LEU A 47 9.42 1.49 -1.93
CA LEU A 47 8.19 0.72 -1.78
C LEU A 47 6.97 1.60 -1.50
N PHE A 48 7.15 2.76 -0.86
CA PHE A 48 6.04 3.59 -0.39
C PHE A 48 5.98 4.93 -1.12
N ALA A 49 4.76 5.38 -1.40
CA ALA A 49 4.50 6.72 -1.91
C ALA A 49 3.29 7.35 -1.20
N SER A 50 3.27 8.67 -1.10
CA SER A 50 2.09 9.40 -0.64
C SER A 50 1.08 9.47 -1.78
N VAL A 51 -0.10 8.88 -1.59
CA VAL A 51 -1.16 8.79 -2.60
C VAL A 51 -2.42 9.46 -2.08
N ASP A 52 -3.04 10.30 -2.90
CA ASP A 52 -4.38 10.84 -2.65
C ASP A 52 -5.43 9.85 -3.12
N GLN A 53 -6.13 9.22 -2.18
CA GLN A 53 -7.19 8.26 -2.48
C GLN A 53 -8.56 8.96 -2.47
N PRO A 54 -9.31 8.93 -3.58
CA PRO A 54 -10.70 9.41 -3.62
C PRO A 54 -11.53 8.82 -2.47
N GLY A 55 -12.25 9.69 -1.75
CA GLY A 55 -13.09 9.32 -0.61
C GLY A 55 -12.37 9.06 0.73
N ILE A 56 -11.03 8.95 0.76
CA ILE A 56 -10.26 8.67 1.98
C ILE A 56 -9.27 9.81 2.32
N GLY A 57 -8.63 10.39 1.30
CA GLY A 57 -7.61 11.44 1.45
C GLY A 57 -6.18 10.93 1.23
N ARG A 58 -5.20 11.75 1.64
CA ARG A 58 -3.77 11.47 1.43
C ARG A 58 -3.20 10.54 2.48
N TYR A 59 -2.56 9.44 2.07
CA TYR A 59 -1.82 8.58 2.98
C TYR A 59 -0.66 7.85 2.31
N LEU A 60 0.22 7.27 3.13
CA LEU A 60 1.36 6.48 2.66
C LEU A 60 0.88 5.10 2.20
N MET A 61 0.99 4.82 0.91
CA MET A 61 0.55 3.59 0.28
C MET A 61 1.77 2.73 -0.12
N PRO A 62 1.78 1.42 0.19
CA PRO A 62 2.78 0.51 -0.35
C PRO A 62 2.47 0.13 -1.81
N GLY A 63 3.51 0.03 -2.63
CA GLY A 63 3.47 -0.57 -3.97
C GLY A 63 3.90 -2.04 -3.96
N LEU A 64 4.47 -2.49 -5.07
CA LEU A 64 4.97 -3.87 -5.24
C LEU A 64 6.20 -4.12 -4.35
N PRO A 65 6.19 -5.08 -3.41
CA PRO A 65 7.34 -5.34 -2.53
C PRO A 65 8.54 -5.95 -3.26
N LEU A 66 8.34 -6.51 -4.45
CA LEU A 66 9.41 -7.04 -5.29
C LEU A 66 10.19 -5.91 -5.95
N ASP A 67 11.49 -6.11 -6.14
CA ASP A 67 12.38 -5.21 -6.85
C ASP A 67 13.03 -5.97 -8.01
N PHE A 68 12.81 -5.51 -9.23
CA PHE A 68 13.33 -6.15 -10.43
C PHE A 68 14.38 -5.24 -11.06
N SER A 69 15.59 -5.75 -11.25
CA SER A 69 16.69 -4.96 -11.81
C SER A 69 16.45 -4.48 -13.25
N ALA A 70 15.62 -5.20 -14.01
CA ALA A 70 15.30 -4.90 -15.40
C ALA A 70 13.95 -4.18 -15.59
N ASP A 71 13.13 -4.08 -14.53
CA ASP A 71 11.82 -3.44 -14.59
C ASP A 71 11.61 -2.57 -13.35
N PRO A 72 11.81 -1.25 -13.47
CA PRO A 72 11.66 -0.33 -12.36
C PRO A 72 10.27 -0.43 -11.73
N ARG A 73 10.24 -0.51 -10.40
CA ARG A 73 8.98 -0.51 -9.64
C ARG A 73 8.13 0.70 -10.02
N GLN A 74 6.90 0.43 -10.46
CA GLN A 74 5.91 1.49 -10.66
C GLN A 74 5.39 1.99 -9.30
N PRO A 75 5.16 3.30 -9.15
CA PRO A 75 4.58 3.84 -7.93
C PRO A 75 3.16 3.30 -7.73
N PRO A 76 2.70 3.12 -6.48
CA PRO A 76 1.32 2.75 -6.21
C PRO A 76 0.38 3.85 -6.71
N ARG A 77 -0.79 3.43 -7.20
CA ARG A 77 -1.83 4.32 -7.72
C ARG A 77 -3.08 4.23 -6.85
N PRO A 78 -3.95 5.26 -6.84
CA PRO A 78 -5.22 5.20 -6.15
C PRO A 78 -6.04 3.98 -6.59
N ALA A 79 -6.75 3.38 -5.65
CA ALA A 79 -7.77 2.38 -5.96
C ALA A 79 -8.93 3.05 -6.71
N PRO A 80 -9.51 2.39 -7.73
CA PRO A 80 -10.64 2.93 -8.46
C PRO A 80 -11.88 3.01 -7.58
N LEU A 81 -12.78 3.93 -7.93
CA LEU A 81 -14.14 3.96 -7.41
C LEU A 81 -14.92 2.73 -7.88
N LEU A 82 -15.98 2.39 -7.14
CA LEU A 82 -16.89 1.32 -7.52
C LEU A 82 -17.57 1.68 -8.85
N GLY A 83 -17.30 0.90 -9.91
CA GLY A 83 -17.87 1.15 -11.23
C GLY A 83 -17.12 2.18 -12.09
N GLU A 84 -15.96 2.69 -11.65
CA GLU A 84 -15.17 3.70 -12.37
C GLU A 84 -14.86 3.32 -13.83
N HIS A 85 -14.65 2.02 -14.06
CA HIS A 85 -14.27 1.49 -15.36
C HIS A 85 -15.36 0.62 -16.02
N THR A 86 -16.61 0.63 -15.52
CA THR A 86 -17.70 -0.20 -16.05
C THR A 86 -17.85 -0.01 -17.56
N ASP A 87 -18.05 1.23 -18.01
CA ASP A 87 -18.32 1.53 -19.42
C ASP A 87 -17.12 1.26 -20.32
N ILE A 88 -15.90 1.49 -19.81
CA ILE A 88 -14.65 1.20 -20.54
C ILE A 88 -14.55 -0.30 -20.79
N VAL A 89 -14.81 -1.14 -19.78
CA VAL A 89 -14.76 -2.60 -19.94
C VAL A 89 -15.86 -3.09 -20.89
N LEU A 90 -17.09 -2.60 -20.74
CA LEU A 90 -18.21 -2.99 -21.61
C LEU A 90 -17.96 -2.60 -23.07
N THR A 91 -17.36 -1.43 -23.31
CA THR A 91 -17.08 -0.95 -24.67
C THR A 91 -15.83 -1.58 -25.25
N GLU A 92 -14.68 -1.45 -24.58
CA GLU A 92 -13.37 -1.79 -25.16
C GLU A 92 -13.03 -3.27 -25.05
N VAL A 93 -13.52 -3.95 -24.00
CA VAL A 93 -13.23 -5.37 -23.78
C VAL A 93 -14.35 -6.26 -24.33
N LEU A 94 -15.61 -5.88 -24.08
CA LEU A 94 -16.76 -6.66 -24.56
C LEU A 94 -17.30 -6.20 -25.92
N GLY A 95 -16.90 -5.04 -26.43
CA GLY A 95 -17.31 -4.54 -27.74
C GLY A 95 -18.77 -4.08 -27.81
N LEU A 96 -19.41 -3.80 -26.68
CA LEU A 96 -20.82 -3.38 -26.66
C LEU A 96 -20.97 -1.98 -27.23
N SER A 97 -22.06 -1.77 -27.95
CA SER A 97 -22.45 -0.45 -28.43
C SER A 97 -22.96 0.43 -27.28
N SER A 98 -22.89 1.75 -27.45
CA SER A 98 -23.44 2.70 -26.46
C SER A 98 -24.93 2.46 -26.17
N ALA A 99 -25.69 1.97 -27.15
CA ALA A 99 -27.11 1.64 -26.96
C ALA A 99 -27.32 0.41 -26.06
N GLU A 100 -26.48 -0.62 -26.21
CA GLU A 100 -26.54 -1.80 -25.35
C GLU A 100 -26.11 -1.48 -23.92
N ILE A 101 -25.06 -0.67 -23.76
CA ILE A 101 -24.58 -0.20 -22.45
C ILE A 101 -25.65 0.65 -21.77
N GLY A 102 -26.27 1.59 -22.50
CA GLY A 102 -27.36 2.42 -21.99
C GLY A 102 -28.52 1.58 -21.45
N ARG A 103 -28.93 0.53 -22.18
CA ARG A 103 -29.96 -0.41 -21.70
C ARG A 103 -29.56 -1.12 -20.40
N LEU A 104 -28.30 -1.52 -20.24
CA LEU A 104 -27.84 -2.18 -19.00
C LEU A 104 -27.88 -1.24 -17.80
N HIS A 105 -27.60 0.06 -17.99
CA HIS A 105 -27.76 1.09 -16.96
C HIS A 105 -29.24 1.36 -16.66
N ASP A 106 -30.08 1.47 -17.69
CA ASP A 106 -31.53 1.68 -17.53
C ASP A 106 -32.19 0.53 -16.76
N GLU A 107 -31.77 -0.71 -17.02
CA GLU A 107 -32.20 -1.92 -16.31
C GLU A 107 -31.52 -2.09 -14.93
N ARG A 108 -30.58 -1.20 -14.57
CA ARG A 108 -29.78 -1.23 -13.34
C ARG A 108 -29.00 -2.53 -13.12
N ILE A 109 -28.57 -3.14 -14.22
CA ILE A 109 -27.69 -4.31 -14.20
C ILE A 109 -26.24 -3.88 -13.94
N VAL A 110 -25.87 -2.70 -14.44
CA VAL A 110 -24.55 -2.08 -14.23
C VAL A 110 -24.72 -0.65 -13.69
N ALA A 111 -23.64 -0.10 -13.17
CA ALA A 111 -23.57 1.29 -12.70
C ALA A 111 -22.14 1.85 -12.87
N GLY A 112 -22.05 3.16 -13.01
CA GLY A 112 -20.81 3.94 -12.98
C GLY A 112 -20.41 4.39 -11.57
N PRO A 113 -19.34 5.21 -11.47
CA PRO A 113 -18.73 5.62 -10.19
C PRO A 113 -19.65 6.37 -9.23
N ASP A 114 -20.69 7.04 -9.73
CA ASP A 114 -21.67 7.78 -8.90
C ASP A 114 -22.91 6.95 -8.54
N GLY A 115 -22.92 5.64 -8.82
CA GLY A 115 -24.10 4.78 -8.65
C GLY A 115 -25.23 5.08 -9.63
N ARG A 116 -24.91 5.73 -10.75
CA ARG A 116 -25.79 5.97 -11.89
C ARG A 116 -25.37 5.16 -13.09
#